data_AF-A0A2E0WX60-F1
#
_entry.id   AF-A0A2E0WX60-F1
#
_cell.length_a   1.000
_cell.length_b   1.000
_cell.length_c   1.000
_cell.angle_alpha   90.00
_cell.angle_beta   90.00
_cell.angle_gamma   90.00
#
_symmetry.space_group_name_H-M   'P 1'
#
loop_
_entity.id
_entity.type
_entity.pdbx_description
1 polymer ?
#
loop_
_entity_poly.entity_id
_entity_poly.type
_entity_poly.pdbx_seq_one_letter_code
_entity_poly.pdbx_strand_id
1 'polypeptide(L)'
;MTRERPKYRYRVDARDVIVSVDSWWLAFARENGAPELTAERVVGRSLWDYVEGGEVQRTYRALHDRIRATKTCAAASYRCDSPTLRRDMQLTITPSTDGCLQYESVIVRVTPAPYVGLFDAVRPRSKSVLTVCSHCRRALLEPHGWLDPDAVSDRLQRASRWRWPQIRHVLCPNCSKSLGAVPAGPAAAAD
;
A
#
# COMPACT_ATOMS: atom_id res chain seq x y z
N MET A 1 25.13 18.65 1.86
CA MET A 1 23.68 18.92 1.80
C MET A 1 22.97 17.59 1.54
N THR A 2 22.48 16.94 2.59
CA THR A 2 21.71 15.70 2.45
C THR A 2 20.38 16.08 1.79
N ARG A 3 20.13 15.63 0.55
CA ARG A 3 18.81 15.84 -0.07
C ARG A 3 17.79 15.16 0.83
N GLU A 4 16.84 15.92 1.34
CA GLU A 4 15.73 15.38 2.11
C GLU A 4 14.98 14.35 1.25
N ARG A 5 14.64 13.20 1.84
CA ARG A 5 13.94 12.15 1.10
C ARG A 5 12.49 12.59 0.90
N PRO A 6 11.91 12.41 -0.31
CA PRO A 6 10.49 12.67 -0.53
C PRO A 6 9.62 11.92 0.47
N LYS A 7 8.63 12.62 1.01
CA LYS A 7 7.60 12.10 1.91
C LYS A 7 6.27 12.24 1.17
N TYR A 8 5.53 11.14 1.06
CA TYR A 8 4.24 11.11 0.38
C TYR A 8 3.15 11.18 1.44
N ARG A 9 2.40 12.27 1.47
CA ARG A 9 1.48 12.53 2.57
C ARG A 9 0.05 12.71 2.12
N TYR A 10 -0.85 12.22 2.95
CA TYR A 10 -2.26 12.55 2.88
C TYR A 10 -2.86 12.52 4.28
N ARG A 11 -4.03 13.14 4.44
CA ARG A 11 -4.75 13.19 5.72
C ARG A 11 -6.17 12.71 5.54
N VAL A 12 -6.69 12.07 6.58
CA VAL A 12 -8.09 11.65 6.66
C VAL A 12 -8.77 12.19 7.90
N ASP A 13 -10.03 12.62 7.79
CA ASP A 13 -10.83 13.11 8.92
C ASP A 13 -11.30 11.97 9.86
N ALA A 14 -12.14 12.29 10.85
CA ALA A 14 -12.71 11.31 11.78
C ALA A 14 -13.61 10.25 11.13
N ARG A 15 -14.08 10.48 9.89
CA ARG A 15 -14.90 9.55 9.10
C ARG A 15 -14.08 8.85 8.01
N ASP A 16 -12.75 8.97 8.07
CA ASP A 16 -11.80 8.46 7.09
C ASP A 16 -11.98 9.05 5.68
N VAL A 17 -12.50 10.27 5.59
CA VAL A 17 -12.56 11.03 4.34
C VAL A 17 -11.23 11.71 4.10
N ILE A 18 -10.68 11.58 2.89
CA ILE A 18 -9.42 12.23 2.50
C ILE A 18 -9.63 13.75 2.49
N VAL A 19 -8.93 14.48 3.34
CA VAL A 19 -9.05 15.94 3.45
C VAL A 19 -7.89 16.69 2.80
N SER A 20 -6.75 16.03 2.59
CA SER A 20 -5.62 16.61 1.86
C SER A 20 -4.70 15.54 1.31
N VAL A 21 -4.05 15.83 0.18
CA VAL A 21 -2.91 15.08 -0.39
C VAL A 21 -1.81 16.10 -0.75
N ASP A 22 -0.55 15.72 -0.61
CA ASP A 22 0.57 16.60 -0.97
C ASP A 22 1.05 16.42 -2.42
N SER A 23 1.91 17.34 -2.87
CA SER A 23 2.44 17.34 -4.24
C SER A 23 3.30 16.11 -4.54
N TRP A 24 4.00 15.57 -3.54
CA TRP A 24 4.78 14.34 -3.69
C TRP A 24 3.87 13.13 -3.89
N TRP A 25 2.77 13.03 -3.15
CA TRP A 25 1.77 11.98 -3.32
C TRP A 25 1.17 12.01 -4.73
N LEU A 26 0.80 13.20 -5.22
CA LEU A 26 0.27 13.37 -6.58
C LEU A 26 1.30 13.01 -7.66
N ALA A 27 2.56 13.41 -7.49
CA ALA A 27 3.64 13.04 -8.40
C ALA A 27 3.84 11.52 -8.40
N PHE A 28 3.84 10.89 -7.21
CA PHE A 28 4.00 9.45 -7.07
C PHE A 28 2.86 8.67 -7.73
N ALA A 29 1.60 9.11 -7.60
CA ALA A 29 0.46 8.48 -8.26
C ALA A 29 0.62 8.50 -9.80
N ARG A 30 1.02 9.65 -10.37
CA ARG A 30 1.29 9.81 -11.80
C ARG A 30 2.42 8.89 -12.28
N GLU A 31 3.55 8.89 -11.56
CA GLU A 31 4.72 8.03 -11.86
C GLU A 31 4.39 6.53 -11.79
N ASN A 32 3.35 6.15 -11.04
CA ASN A 32 2.91 4.77 -10.89
C ASN A 32 1.69 4.41 -11.73
N GLY A 33 1.39 5.21 -12.76
CA GLY A 33 0.39 4.87 -13.76
C GLY A 33 -1.06 5.13 -13.33
N ALA A 34 -1.27 5.98 -12.32
CA ALA A 34 -2.58 6.44 -11.88
C ALA A 34 -2.72 7.97 -11.98
N PRO A 35 -2.50 8.59 -13.16
CA PRO A 35 -2.57 10.04 -13.33
C PRO A 35 -3.95 10.64 -13.07
N GLU A 36 -4.99 9.80 -13.10
CA GLU A 36 -6.36 10.15 -12.76
C GLU A 36 -6.58 10.41 -11.27
N LEU A 37 -5.65 10.06 -10.38
CA LEU A 37 -5.71 10.39 -8.96
C LEU A 37 -5.24 11.83 -8.72
N THR A 38 -6.08 12.79 -9.08
CA THR A 38 -5.87 14.22 -8.81
C THR A 38 -6.45 14.64 -7.48
N ALA A 39 -6.00 15.77 -6.93
CA ALA A 39 -6.51 16.30 -5.66
C ALA A 39 -8.04 16.49 -5.70
N GLU A 40 -8.58 16.99 -6.81
CA GLU A 40 -10.02 17.24 -7.01
C GLU A 40 -10.84 15.94 -7.05
N ARG A 41 -10.21 14.83 -7.45
CA ARG A 41 -10.88 13.52 -7.52
C ARG A 41 -10.83 12.76 -6.21
N VAL A 42 -9.78 12.95 -5.41
CA VAL A 42 -9.55 12.18 -4.17
C VAL A 42 -9.98 12.91 -2.91
N VAL A 43 -9.82 14.23 -2.85
CA VAL A 43 -10.22 15.01 -1.66
C VAL A 43 -11.75 15.04 -1.56
N GLY A 44 -12.26 14.79 -0.35
CA GLY A 44 -13.69 14.63 -0.07
C GLY A 44 -14.23 13.22 -0.31
N ARG A 45 -13.39 12.26 -0.74
CA ARG A 45 -13.78 10.85 -0.91
C ARG A 45 -13.35 9.99 0.26
N SER A 46 -14.01 8.85 0.43
CA SER A 46 -13.64 7.91 1.47
C SER A 46 -12.31 7.25 1.12
N LEU A 47 -11.39 7.14 2.08
CA LEU A 47 -10.17 6.35 1.90
C LEU A 47 -10.48 4.93 1.41
N TRP A 48 -11.60 4.38 1.87
CA TRP A 48 -12.02 3.01 1.60
C TRP A 48 -12.48 2.78 0.16
N ASP A 49 -12.70 3.84 -0.61
CA ASP A 49 -12.94 3.77 -2.06
C ASP A 49 -11.66 3.38 -2.82
N TYR A 50 -10.48 3.59 -2.21
CA TYR A 50 -9.16 3.35 -2.82
C TYR A 50 -8.40 2.17 -2.20
N VAL A 51 -8.87 1.62 -1.08
CA VAL A 51 -8.26 0.47 -0.42
C VAL A 51 -9.04 -0.79 -0.77
N GLU A 52 -8.48 -1.64 -1.64
CA GLU A 52 -9.12 -2.89 -2.04
C GLU A 52 -8.99 -4.00 -0.98
N GLY A 53 -10.06 -4.79 -0.84
CA GLY A 53 -10.10 -5.99 0.00
C GLY A 53 -10.72 -5.73 1.38
N GLY A 54 -11.87 -6.38 1.65
CA GLY A 54 -12.61 -6.15 2.89
C GLY A 54 -11.84 -6.48 4.17
N GLU A 55 -10.96 -7.48 4.13
CA GLU A 55 -10.06 -7.77 5.26
C GLU A 55 -9.05 -6.66 5.49
N VAL A 56 -8.43 -6.15 4.42
CA VAL A 56 -7.48 -5.03 4.47
C VAL A 56 -8.15 -3.80 5.08
N GLN A 57 -9.34 -3.44 4.59
CA GLN A 57 -10.11 -2.32 5.12
C GLN A 57 -10.43 -2.50 6.61
N ARG A 58 -10.89 -3.69 7.03
CA ARG A 58 -11.18 -3.96 8.46
C ARG A 58 -9.95 -3.78 9.34
N THR A 59 -8.79 -4.28 8.90
CA THR A 59 -7.54 -4.14 9.66
C THR A 59 -7.13 -2.67 9.80
N TYR A 60 -7.18 -1.89 8.72
CA TYR A 60 -6.84 -0.48 8.77
C TYR A 60 -7.86 0.36 9.56
N ARG A 61 -9.15 0.02 9.54
CA ARG A 61 -10.16 0.66 10.41
C ARG A 61 -9.87 0.42 11.88
N ALA A 62 -9.59 -0.83 12.27
CA ALA A 62 -9.20 -1.13 13.65
C ALA A 62 -7.90 -0.39 14.05
N LEU A 63 -6.97 -0.22 13.10
CA LEU A 63 -5.76 0.57 13.32
C LEU A 63 -6.09 2.07 13.52
N HIS A 64 -6.99 2.65 12.71
CA HIS A 64 -7.46 4.01 12.89
C HIS A 64 -8.12 4.23 14.24
N ASP A 65 -9.04 3.35 14.63
CA ASP A 65 -9.77 3.44 15.90
C ASP A 65 -8.81 3.42 17.07
N ARG A 66 -7.83 2.50 17.03
CA ARG A 66 -6.76 2.43 18.03
C ARG A 66 -5.95 3.71 18.10
N ILE A 67 -5.42 4.20 16.97
CA ILE A 67 -4.61 5.43 16.92
C ILE A 67 -5.39 6.63 17.46
N ARG A 68 -6.67 6.76 17.09
CA ARG A 68 -7.53 7.86 17.56
C ARG A 68 -7.81 7.77 19.05
N ALA A 69 -8.03 6.57 19.57
CA ALA A 69 -8.32 6.32 20.99
C ALA A 69 -7.10 6.52 21.87
N THR A 70 -5.93 6.01 21.47
CA THR A 70 -4.71 6.07 22.27
C THR A 70 -3.87 7.32 22.03
N LYS A 71 -4.16 8.07 20.95
CA LYS A 71 -3.34 9.20 20.48
C LYS A 71 -1.87 8.83 20.22
N THR A 72 -1.61 7.59 19.86
CA THR A 72 -0.26 7.08 19.55
C THR A 72 -0.08 6.79 18.09
N CYS A 73 1.12 7.00 17.56
CA CYS A 73 1.42 6.71 16.15
C CYS A 73 1.53 5.21 15.89
N ALA A 74 1.24 4.82 14.65
CA ALA A 74 1.54 3.49 14.15
C ALA A 74 2.56 3.58 13.01
N ALA A 75 3.46 2.60 12.93
CA ALA A 75 4.44 2.50 11.86
C ALA A 75 4.49 1.09 11.28
N ALA A 76 4.51 0.93 9.95
CA ALA A 76 4.57 -0.37 9.30
C ALA A 76 5.41 -0.32 8.01
N SER A 77 6.21 -1.35 7.76
CA SER A 77 6.97 -1.48 6.52
C SER A 77 6.19 -2.27 5.48
N TYR A 78 6.04 -1.71 4.28
CA TYR A 78 5.26 -2.31 3.20
C TYR A 78 5.98 -2.23 1.85
N ARG A 79 5.41 -2.83 0.81
CA ARG A 79 5.92 -2.77 -0.57
C ARG A 79 4.96 -2.06 -1.50
N CYS A 80 5.51 -1.18 -2.34
CA CYS A 80 4.79 -0.45 -3.39
C CYS A 80 5.44 -0.67 -4.75
N ASP A 81 5.50 -1.94 -5.15
CA ASP A 81 6.20 -2.37 -6.36
C ASP A 81 5.50 -1.91 -7.64
N SER A 82 6.32 -1.60 -8.65
CA SER A 82 5.92 -1.48 -10.06
C SER A 82 6.30 -2.76 -10.82
N PRO A 83 5.96 -2.89 -12.12
CA PRO A 83 6.35 -4.06 -12.90
C PRO A 83 7.86 -4.33 -12.98
N THR A 84 8.70 -3.32 -12.78
CA THR A 84 10.17 -3.42 -12.94
C THR A 84 10.96 -3.00 -11.71
N LEU A 85 10.27 -2.56 -10.65
CA LEU A 85 10.91 -2.09 -9.43
C LEU A 85 10.24 -2.70 -8.21
N ARG A 86 11.07 -3.23 -7.32
CA ARG A 86 10.69 -3.47 -5.94
C ARG A 86 10.92 -2.20 -5.12
N ARG A 87 9.92 -1.74 -4.38
CA ARG A 87 10.04 -0.59 -3.48
C ARG A 87 9.68 -0.99 -2.06
N ASP A 88 10.69 -1.05 -1.19
CA ASP A 88 10.46 -1.20 0.25
C ASP A 88 10.16 0.21 0.81
N MET A 89 9.01 0.35 1.47
CA MET A 89 8.49 1.61 1.99
C MET A 89 8.21 1.53 3.48
N GLN A 90 8.30 2.66 4.17
CA GLN A 90 7.88 2.80 5.56
C GLN A 90 6.67 3.73 5.60
N LEU A 91 5.59 3.26 6.21
CA LEU A 91 4.39 4.05 6.51
C LEU A 91 4.42 4.44 7.99
N THR A 92 4.04 5.68 8.26
CA THR A 92 3.70 6.20 9.60
C THR A 92 2.31 6.82 9.55
N ILE A 93 1.48 6.51 10.53
CA ILE A 93 0.15 7.11 10.72
C ILE A 93 0.15 7.81 12.07
N THR A 94 0.00 9.13 12.04
CA THR A 94 0.09 10.02 13.22
C THR A 94 -1.27 10.66 13.50
N PRO A 95 -1.78 10.60 14.74
CA PRO A 95 -2.98 11.35 15.11
C PRO A 95 -2.66 12.85 15.20
N SER A 96 -3.56 13.69 14.71
CA SER A 96 -3.48 15.14 14.85
C SER A 96 -4.45 15.66 15.92
N THR A 97 -4.20 16.88 16.41
CA THR A 97 -5.03 17.55 17.42
C THR A 97 -6.44 17.85 16.93
N ASP A 98 -6.63 18.03 15.62
CA ASP A 98 -7.93 18.26 14.99
C ASP A 98 -8.72 16.96 14.73
N GLY A 99 -8.24 15.82 15.25
CA GLY A 99 -8.89 14.52 15.10
C GLY A 99 -8.62 13.82 13.76
N CYS A 100 -7.88 14.44 12.85
CA CYS A 100 -7.44 13.78 11.63
C CYS A 100 -6.32 12.78 11.90
N LEU A 101 -6.13 11.85 10.96
CA LEU A 101 -4.94 11.00 10.88
C LEU A 101 -4.09 11.45 9.70
N GLN A 102 -2.79 11.67 9.93
CA GLN A 102 -1.83 11.95 8.89
C GLN A 102 -1.10 10.67 8.51
N TYR A 103 -1.20 10.31 7.24
CA TYR A 103 -0.40 9.28 6.61
C TYR A 103 0.87 9.90 6.03
N GLU A 104 2.01 9.31 6.34
CA GLU A 104 3.30 9.64 5.76
C GLU A 104 4.00 8.36 5.30
N SER A 105 4.25 8.25 4.01
CA SER A 105 5.07 7.18 3.45
C SER A 105 6.42 7.69 2.99
N VAL A 106 7.47 6.89 3.18
CA VAL A 106 8.81 7.14 2.64
C VAL A 106 9.36 5.91 1.93
N ILE A 107 10.10 6.13 0.85
CA ILE A 107 10.87 5.06 0.21
C ILE A 107 12.11 4.79 1.07
N VAL A 108 12.23 3.56 1.55
CA VAL A 108 13.40 3.09 2.28
C VAL A 108 14.45 2.60 1.30
N ARG A 109 14.02 1.82 0.30
CA ARG A 109 14.89 1.22 -0.71
C ARG A 109 14.14 0.95 -2.02
N VAL A 110 14.84 1.17 -3.13
CA VAL A 110 14.39 0.76 -4.47
C VAL A 110 15.41 -0.23 -5.01
N THR A 111 14.93 -1.35 -5.54
CA THR A 111 15.76 -2.35 -6.21
C THR A 111 15.13 -2.67 -7.56
N PRO A 112 15.92 -2.71 -8.65
CA PRO A 112 15.45 -3.28 -9.92
C PRO A 112 14.97 -4.71 -9.72
N ALA A 113 13.86 -5.07 -10.36
CA ALA A 113 13.31 -6.42 -10.34
C ALA A 113 13.14 -6.91 -11.79
N PRO A 114 13.22 -8.24 -12.02
CA PRO A 114 12.73 -8.83 -13.26
C PRO A 114 11.29 -8.38 -13.52
N TYR A 115 10.89 -8.32 -14.80
CA TYR A 115 9.56 -7.84 -15.14
C TYR A 115 8.45 -8.74 -14.54
N VAL A 116 7.64 -8.17 -13.65
CA VAL A 116 6.50 -8.82 -13.01
C VAL A 116 5.21 -8.32 -13.66
N GLY A 117 4.74 -9.06 -14.68
CA GLY A 117 3.51 -8.71 -15.41
C GLY A 117 2.25 -8.72 -14.55
N LEU A 118 2.29 -9.36 -13.37
CA LEU A 118 1.22 -9.29 -12.38
C LEU A 118 0.93 -7.86 -11.93
N PHE A 119 1.94 -6.99 -11.87
CA PHE A 119 1.79 -5.59 -11.43
C PHE A 119 1.65 -4.59 -12.58
N ASP A 120 1.54 -5.07 -13.81
CA ASP A 120 1.30 -4.22 -14.97
C ASP A 120 -0.21 -4.00 -15.17
N ALA A 121 -0.69 -2.80 -14.84
CA ALA A 121 -2.09 -2.44 -14.91
C ALA A 121 -2.66 -2.45 -16.35
N VAL A 122 -1.83 -2.22 -17.38
CA VAL A 122 -2.30 -2.17 -18.77
C VAL A 122 -2.38 -3.54 -19.43
N ARG A 123 -1.85 -4.59 -18.79
CA ARG A 123 -1.91 -5.93 -19.34
C ARG A 123 -3.32 -6.54 -19.27
N PRO A 124 -3.79 -7.18 -20.36
CA PRO A 124 -5.01 -7.96 -20.34
C PRO A 124 -4.96 -9.05 -19.26
N ARG A 125 -6.03 -9.15 -18.48
CA ARG A 125 -6.19 -10.15 -17.43
C ARG A 125 -7.03 -11.34 -17.88
N SER A 126 -6.68 -12.54 -17.44
CA SER A 126 -7.56 -13.72 -17.54
C SER A 126 -8.72 -13.59 -16.54
N LYS A 127 -9.67 -14.53 -16.61
CA LYS A 127 -10.74 -14.66 -15.61
C LYS A 127 -10.28 -15.32 -14.31
N SER A 128 -9.07 -15.87 -14.27
CA SER A 128 -8.52 -16.46 -13.04
C SER A 128 -8.10 -15.37 -12.07
N VAL A 129 -8.20 -15.65 -10.78
CA VAL A 129 -7.87 -14.71 -9.71
C VAL A 129 -6.68 -15.24 -8.92
N LEU A 130 -5.70 -14.38 -8.68
CA LEU A 130 -4.55 -14.63 -7.82
C LEU A 130 -4.65 -13.74 -6.59
N THR A 131 -4.54 -14.35 -5.41
CA THR A 131 -4.53 -13.61 -4.15
C THR A 131 -3.15 -13.00 -3.92
N VAL A 132 -3.10 -11.70 -3.66
CA VAL A 132 -1.87 -10.94 -3.41
C VAL A 132 -1.99 -10.17 -2.10
N CYS A 133 -0.96 -10.24 -1.27
CA CYS A 133 -0.90 -9.46 -0.04
C CYS A 133 -0.79 -7.96 -0.38
N SER A 134 -1.70 -7.13 0.12
CA SER A 134 -1.68 -5.68 -0.08
C SER A 134 -0.48 -5.00 0.59
N HIS A 135 0.17 -5.68 1.53
CA HIS A 135 1.26 -5.10 2.32
C HIS A 135 2.65 -5.55 1.86
N CYS A 136 2.91 -6.86 1.77
CA CYS A 136 4.23 -7.38 1.36
C CYS A 136 4.32 -7.76 -0.12
N ARG A 137 3.22 -7.62 -0.88
CA ARG A 137 3.09 -7.95 -2.30
C ARG A 137 3.30 -9.42 -2.67
N ARG A 138 3.63 -10.30 -1.72
CA ARG A 138 3.66 -11.76 -1.94
C ARG A 138 2.32 -12.28 -2.43
N ALA A 139 2.34 -13.27 -3.30
CA ALA A 139 1.16 -13.88 -3.87
C ALA A 139 1.01 -15.33 -3.41
N LEU A 140 -0.23 -15.75 -3.14
CA LEU A 140 -0.55 -17.11 -2.73
C LEU A 140 -0.69 -18.00 -3.96
N LEU A 141 0.22 -18.98 -4.10
CA LEU A 141 0.22 -19.94 -5.19
C LEU A 141 0.21 -21.36 -4.62
N GLU A 142 -0.89 -22.09 -4.80
CA GLU A 142 -0.96 -23.49 -4.35
C GLU A 142 -0.12 -24.43 -5.23
N PRO A 143 0.46 -25.51 -4.69
CA PRO A 143 0.57 -25.86 -3.27
C PRO A 143 1.75 -25.19 -2.53
N HIS A 144 2.35 -24.14 -3.12
CA HIS A 144 3.61 -23.55 -2.66
C HIS A 144 3.46 -22.49 -1.56
N GLY A 145 2.23 -22.04 -1.28
CA GLY A 145 1.95 -20.98 -0.31
C GLY A 145 2.30 -19.58 -0.81
N TRP A 146 2.71 -18.69 0.11
CA TRP A 146 3.01 -17.28 -0.18
C TRP A 146 4.41 -17.10 -0.76
N LEU A 147 4.49 -16.74 -2.03
CA LEU A 147 5.75 -16.56 -2.75
C LEU A 147 6.00 -15.09 -3.12
N ASP A 148 7.27 -14.73 -3.28
CA ASP A 148 7.64 -13.42 -3.83
C ASP A 148 7.15 -13.26 -5.28
N PRO A 149 6.77 -12.03 -5.70
CA PRO A 149 6.16 -11.79 -7.01
C PRO A 149 6.97 -12.31 -8.19
N ASP A 150 8.30 -12.19 -8.12
CA ASP A 150 9.23 -12.63 -9.16
C ASP A 150 9.12 -14.15 -9.36
N ALA A 151 9.13 -14.93 -8.27
CA ALA A 151 8.98 -16.38 -8.33
C ALA A 151 7.61 -16.81 -8.86
N VAL A 152 6.55 -16.04 -8.57
CA VAL A 152 5.22 -16.28 -9.14
C VAL A 152 5.18 -15.92 -10.62
N SER A 153 5.78 -14.80 -11.01
CA SER A 153 5.91 -14.35 -12.40
C SER A 153 6.56 -15.44 -13.26
N ASP A 154 7.72 -15.94 -12.82
CA ASP A 154 8.47 -17.00 -13.48
C ASP A 154 7.66 -18.29 -13.66
N ARG A 155 6.90 -18.69 -12.63
CA ARG A 155 6.05 -19.89 -12.67
C ARG A 155 4.87 -19.71 -13.62
N LEU A 156 4.21 -18.56 -13.57
CA LEU A 156 3.08 -18.26 -14.45
C LEU A 156 3.51 -18.18 -15.92
N GLN A 157 4.67 -17.60 -16.21
CA GLN A 157 5.21 -17.55 -17.57
C GLN A 157 5.51 -18.94 -18.13
N ARG A 158 6.05 -19.86 -17.31
CA ARG A 158 6.30 -21.24 -17.73
C ARG A 158 5.00 -22.05 -17.92
N ALA A 159 3.98 -21.76 -17.13
CA ALA A 159 2.73 -22.53 -17.12
C ALA A 159 1.66 -22.01 -18.10
N SER A 160 1.65 -20.72 -18.42
CA SER A 160 0.55 -20.05 -19.13
C SER A 160 0.94 -19.56 -20.52
N ARG A 161 0.02 -19.70 -21.48
CA ARG A 161 0.06 -19.02 -22.79
C ARG A 161 -0.32 -17.53 -22.64
N TRP A 162 0.48 -16.76 -21.89
CA TRP A 162 0.51 -15.28 -21.93
C TRP A 162 -0.61 -14.48 -21.24
N ARG A 163 -1.50 -15.09 -20.43
CA ARG A 163 -2.55 -14.32 -19.72
C ARG A 163 -2.33 -14.28 -18.21
N TRP A 164 -2.24 -13.07 -17.67
CA TRP A 164 -2.03 -12.79 -16.24
C TRP A 164 -3.35 -12.82 -15.47
N PRO A 165 -3.41 -13.40 -14.26
CA PRO A 165 -4.62 -13.40 -13.46
C PRO A 165 -5.00 -11.99 -12.99
N GLN A 166 -6.30 -11.81 -12.72
CA GLN A 166 -6.78 -10.70 -11.90
C GLN A 166 -6.18 -10.80 -10.50
N ILE A 167 -6.01 -9.66 -9.84
CA ILE A 167 -5.50 -9.60 -8.48
C ILE A 167 -6.67 -9.44 -7.51
N ARG A 168 -6.62 -10.19 -6.42
CA ARG A 168 -7.44 -9.93 -5.23
C ARG A 168 -6.52 -9.60 -4.07
N HIS A 169 -6.73 -8.43 -3.47
CA HIS A 169 -5.95 -7.97 -2.33
C HIS A 169 -6.50 -8.50 -0.99
N VAL A 170 -5.58 -9.02 -0.17
CA VAL A 170 -5.81 -9.47 1.23
C VAL A 170 -4.58 -9.14 2.08
N LEU A 171 -4.58 -9.50 3.37
CA LEU A 171 -3.35 -9.55 4.17
C LEU A 171 -2.89 -11.00 4.33
N CYS A 172 -1.61 -11.29 4.08
CA CYS A 172 -1.07 -12.60 4.43
C CYS A 172 -1.00 -12.75 5.96
N PRO A 173 -0.96 -13.99 6.51
CA PRO A 173 -0.97 -14.22 7.95
C PRO A 173 0.12 -13.45 8.71
N ASN A 174 1.31 -13.30 8.10
CA ASN A 174 2.41 -12.55 8.71
C ASN A 174 2.09 -11.05 8.76
N CYS A 175 1.64 -10.45 7.66
CA CYS A 175 1.33 -9.02 7.62
C CYS A 175 0.09 -8.67 8.46
N SER A 176 -0.91 -9.55 8.52
CA SER A 176 -2.07 -9.36 9.40
C SER A 176 -1.64 -9.32 10.87
N LYS A 177 -0.77 -10.24 11.30
CA LYS A 177 -0.24 -10.25 12.66
C LYS A 177 0.61 -9.01 12.94
N SER A 178 1.52 -8.66 12.02
CA SER A 178 2.38 -7.48 12.17
C SER A 178 1.55 -6.19 12.31
N LEU A 179 0.57 -5.96 11.43
CA LEU A 179 -0.29 -4.77 11.47
C LEU A 179 -1.14 -4.70 12.75
N GLY A 180 -1.66 -5.84 13.22
CA GLY A 180 -2.37 -5.93 14.49
C GLY A 180 -1.47 -5.67 15.71
N ALA A 181 -0.18 -6.01 15.60
CA ALA A 181 0.80 -5.87 16.68
C ALA A 181 1.61 -4.56 16.64
N VAL A 182 1.41 -3.69 15.64
CA VAL A 182 2.21 -2.44 15.48
C VAL A 182 2.18 -1.64 16.80
N PRO A 183 3.30 -1.55 17.52
CA PRO A 183 3.34 -0.82 18.77
C PRO A 183 3.23 0.67 18.51
N ALA A 184 2.74 1.38 19.54
CA ALA A 184 2.74 2.83 19.59
C ALA A 184 4.18 3.36 19.46
N GLY A 185 4.52 3.94 18.32
CA GLY A 185 5.75 4.73 18.19
C GLY A 185 5.53 6.12 18.80
N PRO A 186 6.57 6.77 19.37
CA PRO A 186 6.44 8.17 19.77
C PRO A 186 6.08 8.99 18.53
N ALA A 187 5.17 9.96 18.71
CA ALA A 187 4.86 10.91 17.65
C ALA A 187 6.15 11.60 17.23
N ALA A 188 6.52 11.47 15.95
CA ALA A 188 7.54 12.35 15.39
C ALA A 188 7.01 13.77 15.59
N ALA A 189 7.76 14.59 16.33
CA ALA A 189 7.44 15.98 16.54
C ALA A 189 7.19 16.62 15.17
N ALA A 190 6.00 17.21 14.98
CA ALA A 190 5.73 18.04 13.84
C ALA A 190 6.49 19.35 14.07
N ASP A 191 7.59 19.53 13.35
CA ASP A 191 8.23 20.84 13.14
C ASP A 191 7.44 21.64 12.09
#